data_AF-A0A239PIQ9-F1
#
_entry.id   AF-A0A239PIQ9-F1
#
_cell.length_a   1.000
_cell.length_b   1.000
_cell.length_c   1.000
_cell.angle_alpha   90.00
_cell.angle_beta   90.00
_cell.angle_gamma   90.00
#
_symmetry.space_group_name_H-M   'P 1'
#
loop_
_entity.id
_entity.type
_entity.pdbx_description
1 polymer ?
#
loop_
_entity_poly.entity_id
_entity_poly.type
_entity_poly.pdbx_seq_one_letter_code
_entity_poly.pdbx_strand_id
1 'polypeptide(L)'
;MRTLIAAAAILCLAVAPARAGQIWLTMDQVRPYEIERPAGQIVVGNPEIADVTVHDKKRIFLFGKAPGLTNMIIFDEKGEAIETLVIRVRSNTSGMLTFHRGAQRTTYNCTTECDATITVGDGNESFTQVASQVAQKQQGGNQ
;
A
#
# COMPACT_ATOMS: atom_id res chain seq x y z
N MET A 1 18.95 -59.57 -34.66
CA MET A 1 19.13 -58.16 -34.22
C MET A 1 17.86 -57.40 -34.53
N ARG A 2 17.05 -57.06 -33.52
CA ARG A 2 15.81 -56.27 -33.65
C ARG A 2 15.99 -55.03 -32.79
N THR A 3 16.37 -53.91 -33.40
CA THR A 3 16.54 -52.61 -32.74
C THR A 3 15.20 -51.90 -32.71
N LEU A 4 14.56 -51.87 -31.54
CA LEU A 4 13.39 -51.03 -31.26
C LEU A 4 13.90 -49.63 -30.87
N ILE A 5 13.65 -48.64 -31.72
CA ILE A 5 13.96 -47.23 -31.45
C ILE A 5 12.79 -46.67 -30.63
N ALA A 6 13.04 -46.40 -29.35
CA ALA A 6 12.10 -45.72 -28.46
C ALA A 6 12.12 -44.21 -28.76
N ALA A 7 11.02 -43.68 -29.28
CA ALA A 7 10.82 -42.24 -29.43
C ALA A 7 10.44 -41.63 -28.08
N ALA A 8 11.41 -40.97 -27.42
CA ALA A 8 11.16 -40.18 -26.22
C ALA A 8 10.51 -38.85 -26.61
N ALA A 9 9.20 -38.73 -26.45
CA ALA A 9 8.47 -37.47 -26.58
C ALA A 9 8.78 -36.58 -25.36
N ILE A 10 9.60 -35.56 -25.56
CA ILE A 10 9.90 -34.53 -24.56
C ILE A 10 8.68 -33.59 -24.47
N LEU A 11 7.88 -33.76 -23.43
CA LEU A 11 6.76 -32.88 -23.09
C LEU A 11 7.30 -31.63 -22.38
N CYS A 12 7.56 -30.55 -23.12
CA CYS A 12 7.85 -29.25 -22.54
C CYS A 12 6.60 -28.69 -21.86
N LEU A 13 6.50 -28.80 -20.53
CA LEU A 13 5.54 -28.02 -19.75
C LEU A 13 5.97 -26.54 -19.78
N ALA A 14 5.21 -25.71 -20.50
CA ALA A 14 5.36 -24.26 -20.45
C ALA A 14 4.88 -23.75 -19.08
N VAL A 15 5.82 -23.48 -18.16
CA VAL A 15 5.52 -22.81 -16.89
C VAL A 15 5.38 -21.31 -17.18
N ALA A 16 4.16 -20.79 -17.12
CA ALA A 16 3.94 -19.34 -17.18
C ALA A 16 4.45 -18.69 -15.88
N PRO A 17 5.21 -17.58 -15.94
CA PRO A 17 5.64 -16.88 -14.74
C PRO A 17 4.42 -16.26 -14.04
N ALA A 18 4.29 -16.47 -12.74
CA ALA A 18 3.34 -15.73 -11.92
C ALA A 18 3.78 -14.25 -11.90
N ARG A 19 3.07 -13.39 -12.64
CA ARG A 19 3.31 -11.95 -12.62
C ARG A 19 2.61 -11.35 -11.42
N ALA A 20 3.38 -10.97 -10.40
CA ALA A 20 2.85 -10.11 -9.35
C ALA A 20 2.58 -8.72 -9.92
N GLY A 21 1.33 -8.25 -9.85
CA GLY A 21 0.98 -6.89 -10.23
C GLY A 21 1.66 -5.89 -9.29
N GLN A 22 2.03 -4.71 -9.79
CA GLN A 22 2.58 -3.64 -8.93
C GLN A 22 1.59 -2.48 -8.84
N ILE A 23 1.26 -2.08 -7.62
CA ILE A 23 0.40 -0.95 -7.30
C ILE A 23 1.22 0.14 -6.63
N TRP A 24 1.02 1.37 -7.12
CA TRP A 24 1.53 2.57 -6.47
C TRP A 24 0.38 3.24 -5.72
N LEU A 25 0.61 3.50 -4.44
CA LEU A 25 -0.25 4.30 -3.59
C LEU A 25 0.52 5.56 -3.15
N THR A 26 -0.24 6.60 -2.87
CA THR A 26 0.26 7.79 -2.18
C THR A 26 -0.16 7.68 -0.73
N MET A 27 0.74 8.01 0.18
CA MET A 27 0.44 8.11 1.60
C MET A 27 -0.73 9.07 1.84
N ASP A 28 -1.59 8.72 2.81
CA ASP A 28 -2.80 9.46 3.20
C ASP A 28 -3.85 9.57 2.08
N GLN A 29 -3.77 8.72 1.04
CA GLN A 29 -4.74 8.63 -0.04
C GLN A 29 -5.32 7.23 -0.18
N VAL A 30 -6.54 7.17 -0.70
CA VAL A 30 -7.26 5.95 -1.03
C VAL A 30 -7.28 5.72 -2.54
N ARG A 31 -7.13 4.47 -2.97
CA ARG A 31 -7.25 4.07 -4.38
C ARG A 31 -8.22 2.90 -4.50
N PRO A 32 -9.27 2.98 -5.33
CA PRO A 32 -10.11 1.83 -5.63
C PRO A 32 -9.32 0.79 -6.44
N TYR A 33 -9.60 -0.48 -6.18
CA TYR A 33 -9.05 -1.61 -6.90
C TYR A 33 -10.15 -2.63 -7.18
N GLU A 34 -10.18 -3.13 -8.41
CA GLU A 34 -11.13 -4.15 -8.85
C GLU A 34 -10.42 -5.49 -8.99
N ILE A 35 -11.02 -6.51 -8.39
CA ILE A 35 -10.52 -7.88 -8.34
C ILE A 35 -11.18 -8.66 -9.46
N GLU A 36 -10.39 -9.47 -10.18
CA GLU A 36 -10.87 -10.25 -11.33
C GLU A 36 -12.03 -11.21 -10.97
N ARG A 37 -11.92 -11.86 -9.80
CA ARG A 37 -12.88 -12.83 -9.26
C ARG A 37 -13.30 -12.46 -7.83
N PRO A 38 -14.47 -12.95 -7.35
CA PRO A 38 -14.90 -12.70 -5.97
C PRO A 38 -13.84 -13.12 -4.94
N ALA A 39 -13.41 -12.20 -4.10
CA ALA A 39 -12.49 -12.46 -3.00
C ALA A 39 -13.22 -13.09 -1.81
N GLY A 40 -12.61 -14.13 -1.24
CA GLY A 40 -12.98 -14.72 0.04
C GLY A 40 -12.13 -14.20 1.19
N GLN A 41 -10.83 -14.01 0.97
CA GLN A 41 -9.90 -13.50 1.98
C GLN A 41 -8.83 -12.62 1.36
N ILE A 42 -8.39 -11.60 2.11
CA ILE A 42 -7.28 -10.74 1.73
C ILE A 42 -6.27 -10.71 2.87
N VAL A 43 -4.99 -10.86 2.53
CA VAL A 43 -3.89 -10.81 3.50
C VAL A 43 -2.91 -9.73 3.07
N VAL A 44 -2.65 -8.77 3.96
CA VAL A 44 -1.67 -7.71 3.76
C VAL A 44 -0.39 -8.04 4.54
N GLY A 45 0.76 -7.97 3.89
CA GLY A 45 2.04 -8.32 4.50
C GLY A 45 2.44 -7.38 5.64
N ASN A 46 2.23 -6.07 5.46
CA ASN A 46 2.45 -5.07 6.52
C ASN A 46 1.34 -3.98 6.50
N PRO A 47 0.33 -4.09 7.39
CA PRO A 47 -0.75 -3.11 7.56
C PRO A 47 -0.31 -1.71 7.98
N GLU A 48 0.95 -1.51 8.42
CA GLU A 48 1.46 -0.16 8.71
C GLU A 48 1.94 0.59 7.47
N ILE A 49 2.25 -0.12 6.39
CA ILE A 49 2.66 0.48 5.11
C ILE A 49 1.41 0.75 4.25
N ALA A 50 0.56 -0.25 4.09
CA ALA A 50 -0.68 -0.15 3.33
C ALA A 50 -1.78 -0.96 3.98
N ASP A 51 -3.03 -0.55 3.79
CA ASP A 51 -4.19 -1.26 4.34
C ASP A 51 -5.32 -1.35 3.30
N VAL A 52 -6.33 -2.16 3.58
CA VAL A 52 -7.44 -2.44 2.67
C VAL A 52 -8.78 -2.47 3.39
N THR A 53 -9.80 -1.89 2.76
CA THR A 53 -11.19 -2.08 3.16
C THR A 53 -11.97 -2.70 2.01
N VAL A 54 -12.76 -3.73 2.32
CA VAL A 54 -13.60 -4.41 1.33
C VAL A 54 -14.92 -3.66 1.19
N HIS A 55 -15.27 -3.30 -0.04
CA HIS A 55 -16.57 -2.70 -0.35
C HIS A 55 -17.58 -3.77 -0.76
N ASP A 56 -17.19 -4.60 -1.73
CA ASP A 56 -17.94 -5.76 -2.19
C ASP A 56 -16.97 -6.89 -2.58
N LYS A 57 -17.49 -8.04 -3.02
CA LYS A 57 -16.63 -9.21 -3.32
C LYS A 57 -15.60 -8.97 -4.43
N LYS A 58 -15.77 -7.94 -5.27
CA LYS A 58 -14.85 -7.62 -6.37
C LYS A 58 -14.23 -6.23 -6.24
N ARG A 59 -14.61 -5.42 -5.26
CA ARG A 59 -14.11 -4.05 -5.11
C ARG A 59 -13.57 -3.80 -3.72
N ILE A 60 -12.35 -3.28 -3.69
CA ILE A 60 -11.64 -2.91 -2.47
C ILE A 60 -11.10 -1.50 -2.58
N PHE A 61 -10.90 -0.87 -1.42
CA PHE A 61 -10.23 0.40 -1.28
C PHE A 61 -8.88 0.17 -0.63
N LEU A 62 -7.81 0.57 -1.32
CA LEU A 62 -6.43 0.47 -0.84
C LEU A 62 -5.99 1.80 -0.25
N PHE A 63 -5.38 1.77 0.93
CA PHE A 63 -4.90 2.93 1.65
C PHE A 63 -3.38 2.90 1.75
N GLY A 64 -2.71 4.00 1.37
CA GLY A 64 -1.29 4.19 1.68
C GLY A 64 -1.14 4.81 3.06
N LYS A 65 -0.50 4.12 4.01
CA LYS A 65 -0.33 4.61 5.40
C LYS A 65 1.06 5.19 5.65
N ALA A 66 2.11 4.51 5.19
CA ALA A 66 3.49 4.97 5.38
C ALA A 66 4.36 4.64 4.17
N PRO A 67 5.41 5.43 3.87
CA PRO A 67 6.27 5.17 2.72
C PRO A 67 6.98 3.82 2.89
N GLY A 68 6.96 2.99 1.85
CA GLY A 68 7.51 1.64 1.96
C GLY A 68 7.13 0.72 0.82
N LEU A 69 7.56 -0.53 0.96
CA LEU A 69 7.23 -1.64 0.05
C LEU A 69 6.63 -2.78 0.87
N THR A 70 5.45 -3.23 0.48
CA THR A 70 4.79 -4.40 1.04
C THR A 70 4.09 -5.17 -0.08
N ASN A 71 3.33 -6.20 0.27
CA ASN A 71 2.52 -6.96 -0.66
C ASN A 71 1.17 -7.31 -0.05
N MET A 72 0.26 -7.71 -0.91
CA MET A 72 -1.05 -8.22 -0.54
C MET A 72 -1.36 -9.45 -1.39
N ILE A 73 -2.01 -10.44 -0.80
CA ILE A 73 -2.47 -11.63 -1.50
C ILE A 73 -3.98 -11.71 -1.35
N ILE A 74 -4.66 -11.92 -2.47
CA ILE A 74 -6.11 -12.05 -2.52
C ILE A 74 -6.43 -13.51 -2.83
N PHE A 75 -7.27 -14.12 -2.00
CA PHE A 75 -7.74 -15.50 -2.14
C PHE A 75 -9.23 -15.53 -2.46
N ASP A 76 -9.66 -16.55 -3.20
CA ASP A 76 -11.09 -16.83 -3.40
C ASP A 76 -11.69 -17.62 -2.23
N GLU A 77 -12.99 -17.91 -2.30
CA GLU A 77 -13.71 -18.67 -1.26
C GLU A 77 -13.21 -20.11 -1.06
N LYS A 78 -12.41 -20.65 -2.00
CA LYS A 78 -11.81 -21.99 -1.90
C LYS A 78 -10.40 -21.95 -1.30
N GLY A 79 -9.88 -20.76 -1.01
CA GLY A 79 -8.50 -20.57 -0.52
C GLY A 79 -7.46 -20.59 -1.63
N GLU A 80 -7.86 -20.52 -2.91
CA GLU A 80 -6.92 -20.41 -4.02
C GLU A 80 -6.52 -18.94 -4.20
N ALA A 81 -5.22 -18.67 -4.38
CA ALA A 81 -4.74 -17.32 -4.64
C ALA A 81 -5.25 -16.83 -6.00
N ILE A 82 -6.01 -15.74 -6.00
CA ILE A 82 -6.45 -15.02 -7.20
C ILE A 82 -5.26 -14.25 -7.76
N GLU A 83 -4.63 -13.44 -6.92
CA GLU A 83 -3.52 -12.58 -7.33
C GLU A 83 -2.65 -12.17 -6.14
N THR A 84 -1.38 -11.87 -6.45
CA THR A 84 -0.41 -11.28 -5.51
C THR A 84 0.00 -9.92 -6.04
N LEU A 85 -0.13 -8.90 -5.20
CA LEU A 85 0.13 -7.51 -5.54
C LEU A 85 1.30 -6.98 -4.71
N VAL A 86 2.30 -6.41 -5.37
CA VAL A 86 3.36 -5.64 -4.72
C VAL A 86 2.86 -4.21 -4.57
N ILE A 87 2.79 -3.73 -3.34
CA ILE A 87 2.30 -2.39 -3.01
C ILE A 87 3.48 -1.52 -2.64
N ARG A 88 3.63 -0.41 -3.37
CA ARG A 88 4.63 0.61 -3.06
C ARG A 88 3.95 1.91 -2.72
N VAL A 89 4.21 2.39 -1.51
CA VAL A 89 3.64 3.63 -0.99
C VAL A 89 4.70 4.72 -1.04
N ARG A 90 4.36 5.85 -1.64
CA ARG A 90 5.20 7.06 -1.68
C ARG A 90 4.66 8.11 -0.73
N SER A 91 5.54 8.93 -0.18
CA SER A 91 5.12 10.14 0.55
C SER A 91 4.30 11.05 -0.37
N ASN A 92 3.29 11.71 0.18
CA ASN A 92 2.62 12.79 -0.53
C ASN A 92 3.55 14.01 -0.55
N THR A 93 3.94 14.45 -1.75
CA THR A 93 4.80 15.64 -1.93
C THR A 93 4.08 16.76 -2.69
N SER A 94 2.84 16.52 -3.16
CA SER A 94 2.09 17.52 -3.90
C SER A 94 1.56 18.59 -2.95
N GLY A 95 1.94 19.85 -3.17
CA GLY A 95 1.57 20.95 -2.27
C GLY A 95 2.29 20.93 -0.91
N MET A 96 3.27 20.03 -0.72
CA MET A 96 3.97 19.91 0.56
C MET A 96 5.35 20.56 0.49
N LEU A 97 5.70 21.39 1.48
CA LEU A 97 7.04 21.93 1.67
C LEU A 97 7.72 21.19 2.82
N THR A 98 8.94 20.69 2.60
CA THR A 98 9.74 20.07 3.67
C THR A 98 10.96 20.92 3.98
N PHE A 99 11.08 21.35 5.23
CA PHE A 99 12.21 22.11 5.76
C PHE A 99 13.14 21.20 6.57
N HIS A 100 14.45 21.31 6.32
CA HIS A 100 15.48 20.56 7.03
C HIS A 100 16.42 21.50 7.78
N ARG A 101 16.51 21.34 9.10
CA ARG A 101 17.47 22.03 9.98
C ARG A 101 18.35 21.01 10.67
N GLY A 102 19.50 20.72 10.06
CA GLY A 102 20.33 19.59 10.47
C GLY A 102 19.57 18.27 10.32
N ALA A 103 19.50 17.48 11.40
CA ALA A 103 18.73 16.23 11.43
C ALA A 103 17.22 16.43 11.64
N GLN A 104 16.77 17.65 11.95
CA GLN A 104 15.35 17.94 12.18
C GLN A 104 14.66 18.19 10.84
N ARG A 105 13.60 17.43 10.56
CA ARG A 105 12.73 17.58 9.40
C ARG A 105 11.38 18.12 9.84
N THR A 106 10.78 19.04 9.10
CA THR A 106 9.42 19.52 9.35
C THR A 106 8.71 19.71 8.02
N THR A 107 7.51 19.17 7.89
CA THR A 107 6.72 19.29 6.68
C THR A 107 5.52 20.23 6.89
N TYR A 108 5.19 21.01 5.86
CA TYR A 108 4.08 21.94 5.80
C TYR A 108 3.20 21.61 4.59
N ASN A 109 1.89 21.81 4.72
CA ASN A 109 0.95 21.79 3.60
C ASN A 109 0.75 23.23 3.12
N CYS A 110 1.26 23.54 1.93
CA CYS A 110 1.28 24.87 1.37
C CYS A 110 0.26 25.00 0.23
N THR A 111 -0.72 25.86 0.43
CA THR A 111 -1.65 26.29 -0.62
C THR A 111 -1.42 27.78 -0.89
N THR A 112 -2.29 28.66 -0.40
CA THR A 112 -2.05 30.11 -0.35
C THR A 112 -1.18 30.47 0.86
N GLU A 113 -1.41 29.79 1.98
CA GLU A 113 -0.59 29.84 3.20
C GLU A 113 -0.05 28.44 3.50
N CYS A 114 0.98 28.35 4.35
CA CYS A 114 1.62 27.09 4.73
C CYS A 114 1.25 26.72 6.16
N ASP A 115 0.45 25.67 6.31
CA ASP A 115 0.07 25.11 7.60
C ASP A 115 1.02 23.99 8.02
N ALA A 116 1.43 23.96 9.29
CA ALA A 116 2.22 22.86 9.83
C ALA A 116 1.40 21.56 9.79
N THR A 117 2.01 20.47 9.33
CA THR A 117 1.37 19.16 9.26
C THR A 117 2.21 18.10 9.95
N ILE A 118 1.61 16.94 10.18
CA ILE A 118 2.28 15.75 10.71
C ILE A 118 2.54 14.84 9.53
N THR A 119 3.81 14.57 9.22
CA THR A 119 4.19 13.64 8.15
C THR A 119 5.17 12.61 8.68
N VAL A 120 5.04 11.36 8.22
CA VAL A 120 5.98 10.29 8.57
C VAL A 120 7.40 10.71 8.21
N GLY A 121 8.29 10.64 9.21
CA GLY A 121 9.70 11.02 9.12
C GLY A 121 10.01 12.48 9.50
N ASP A 122 9.04 13.27 9.97
CA ASP A 122 9.32 14.56 10.62
C ASP A 122 9.99 14.38 11.99
N GLY A 123 10.68 15.42 12.45
CA GLY A 123 11.37 15.45 13.74
C GLY A 123 10.40 15.38 14.91
N ASN A 124 10.84 14.76 16.01
CA ASN A 124 9.98 14.43 17.16
C ASN A 124 9.32 15.67 17.82
N GLU A 125 10.02 16.80 17.85
CA GLU A 125 9.50 18.04 18.43
C GLU A 125 8.30 18.57 17.64
N SER A 126 8.46 18.75 16.33
CA SER A 126 7.40 19.23 15.43
C SER A 126 6.22 18.24 15.38
N PHE A 127 6.51 16.94 15.32
CA PHE A 127 5.49 15.88 15.32
C PHE A 127 4.61 15.94 16.59
N THR A 128 5.24 16.02 17.77
CA THR A 128 4.53 16.01 19.06
C THR A 128 3.70 17.28 19.25
N GLN A 129 4.22 18.44 18.85
CA GLN A 129 3.51 19.72 18.97
C GLN A 129 2.22 19.72 18.15
N VAL A 130 2.30 19.43 16.84
CA VAL A 130 1.12 19.44 15.97
C VAL A 130 0.13 18.32 16.39
N ALA A 131 0.62 17.14 16.77
CA ALA A 131 -0.22 16.05 17.26
C ALA A 131 -1.02 16.45 18.51
N SER A 132 -0.37 17.14 19.46
CA SER A 132 -1.02 17.62 20.68
C SER A 132 -2.10 18.66 20.40
N GLN A 133 -1.85 19.57 19.46
CA GLN A 133 -2.80 20.61 19.06
C GLN A 133 -4.04 20.00 18.40
N VAL A 134 -3.86 19.01 17.51
CA VAL A 134 -4.97 18.28 16.89
C VAL A 134 -5.79 17.53 17.93
N ALA A 135 -5.14 16.83 18.87
CA ALA A 135 -5.82 16.10 19.95
C ALA A 135 -6.62 17.04 20.87
N GLN A 136 -6.05 18.18 21.26
CA GLN A 136 -6.74 19.19 22.07
C GLN A 136 -7.95 19.78 21.35
N LYS A 137 -7.84 20.06 20.04
CA LYS A 137 -8.97 20.54 19.23
C LYS A 137 -10.13 19.54 19.21
N GLN A 138 -9.84 18.24 19.09
CA GLN A 138 -10.88 17.20 19.11
C GLN A 138 -11.60 17.12 20.46
N GLN A 139 -10.90 17.37 21.57
CA GLN A 139 -11.48 17.37 22.91
C GLN A 139 -12.33 18.62 23.18
N GLY A 140 -11.94 19.78 22.66
CA GLY A 140 -12.70 21.04 22.81
C GLY A 140 -13.93 21.16 21.91
N GLY A 141 -14.05 20.34 20.86
CA GLY A 141 -15.19 20.35 19.93
C GLY A 141 -16.34 19.40 20.30
N ASN A 142 -16.22 18.65 21.39
CA ASN A 142 -17.20 17.67 21.87
C ASN A 142 -18.02 18.18 23.08
N GLN A 143 -18.15 19.50 23.22
CA GLN A 143 -19.05 20.15 24.19
C GLN A 143 -20.27 20.75 23.50
#